data_AF-A0A1C5AWF0-F1
#
_entry.id   AF-A0A1C5AWF0-F1
#
_cell.length_a   1.000
_cell.length_b   1.000
_cell.length_c   1.000
_cell.angle_alpha   90.00
_cell.angle_beta   90.00
_cell.angle_gamma   90.00
#
_symmetry.space_group_name_H-M   'P 1'
#
loop_
_entity.id
_entity.type
_entity.pdbx_description
1 polymer ?
#
loop_
_entity_poly.entity_id
_entity_poly.type
_entity_poly.pdbx_seq_one_letter_code
_entity_poly.pdbx_strand_id
1 'polypeptide(L)' 'GPPVHDDLVRRNFTTDGPNRLWLADITEHRTAEGKLYLCAIKDVWSHRIVGYSIDSHMKSRLA' A
#
# COMPACT_ATOMS: atom_id res chain seq x y z
N GLY A 1 1.97 -1.60 24.64
CA GLY A 1 2.43 -3.00 24.73
C GLY A 1 3.48 -3.26 23.67
N PRO A 2 4.16 -4.41 23.69
CA PRO A 2 5.09 -4.81 22.63
C PRO A 2 4.35 -4.97 21.28
N PRO A 3 5.07 -4.95 20.14
CA PRO A 3 4.50 -5.19 18.82
C PRO A 3 3.77 -6.54 18.78
N VAL A 4 2.62 -6.60 18.11
CA VAL A 4 1.84 -7.84 17.94
C VAL A 4 2.43 -8.78 16.87
N HIS A 5 3.36 -8.28 16.04
CA HIS A 5 4.03 -9.03 14.97
C HIS A 5 5.47 -8.52 14.77
N ASP A 6 6.29 -9.34 14.11
CA ASP A 6 7.68 -9.02 13.78
C ASP A 6 7.77 -7.91 12.73
N ASP A 7 8.68 -6.95 12.96
CA ASP A 7 9.07 -5.96 11.95
C ASP A 7 10.18 -6.54 11.07
N LEU A 8 9.77 -7.21 9.98
CA LEU A 8 10.66 -7.85 9.02
C LEU A 8 11.61 -6.87 8.33
N VAL A 9 11.25 -5.58 8.25
CA VAL A 9 12.05 -4.56 7.57
C VAL A 9 12.84 -3.68 8.54
N ARG A 10 12.64 -3.86 9.86
CA ARG A 10 13.32 -3.10 10.92
C ARG A 10 13.22 -1.58 10.71
N ARG A 11 12.06 -1.11 10.23
CA ARG A 11 11.80 0.28 9.79
C ARG A 11 12.79 0.84 8.75
N ASN A 12 13.54 -0.02 8.07
CA ASN A 12 14.40 0.39 6.97
C ASN A 12 13.63 0.34 5.65
N PHE A 13 13.18 1.51 5.20
CA PHE A 13 12.45 1.69 3.94
C PHE A 13 13.37 2.13 2.79
N THR A 14 14.53 1.48 2.68
CA THR A 14 15.47 1.69 1.58
C THR A 14 15.80 0.36 0.91
N THR A 15 16.15 0.42 -0.37
CA THR A 15 16.58 -0.77 -1.12
C THR A 15 17.51 -0.36 -2.27
N ASP A 16 18.36 -1.28 -2.66
CA ASP A 16 19.40 -1.17 -3.69
C ASP A 16 18.95 -1.67 -5.08
N GLY A 17 17.72 -2.18 -5.21
CA GLY A 17 17.20 -2.64 -6.50
C GLY A 17 15.68 -2.80 -6.55
N PRO A 18 15.09 -2.90 -7.76
CA PRO A 18 13.65 -3.07 -7.94
C PRO A 18 13.16 -4.40 -7.37
N ASN A 19 11.88 -4.47 -7.00
CA ASN A 19 11.20 -5.69 -6.56
C ASN A 19 11.77 -6.34 -5.30
N ARG A 20 12.40 -5.55 -4.43
CA ARG A 20 12.97 -6.01 -3.14
C ARG A 20 12.16 -5.59 -1.92
N LEU A 21 11.54 -4.42 -1.98
CA LEU A 21 10.66 -3.91 -0.92
C LEU A 21 9.52 -3.12 -1.54
N TRP A 22 8.30 -3.46 -1.15
CA TRP A 22 7.08 -2.79 -1.56
C TRP A 22 6.35 -2.18 -0.36
N LEU A 23 5.74 -1.02 -0.57
CA LEU A 23 4.82 -0.40 0.37
C LEU A 23 3.40 -0.58 -0.16
N ALA A 24 2.47 -0.95 0.70
CA ALA A 24 1.06 -1.01 0.37
C ALA A 24 0.28 -0.09 1.31
N ASP A 25 -0.70 0.61 0.77
CA ASP A 25 -1.62 1.44 1.54
C ASP A 25 -3.03 1.39 0.96
N ILE A 26 -4.03 1.63 1.81
CA ILE A 26 -5.42 1.83 1.41
C ILE A 26 -5.86 3.19 1.95
N THR A 27 -6.16 4.11 1.04
CA THR A 27 -6.63 5.46 1.38
C THR A 27 -8.07 5.66 0.93
N GLU A 28 -8.88 6.29 1.78
CA GLU A 28 -10.22 6.80 1.43
C GLU A 28 -10.09 8.22 0.88
N HIS A 29 -10.69 8.46 -0.29
CA HIS A 29 -10.84 9.77 -0.89
C HIS A 29 -12.32 10.16 -0.94
N ARG A 30 -12.63 11.40 -0.54
CA ARG A 30 -13.97 11.99 -0.69
C ARG A 30 -14.10 12.61 -2.08
N THR A 31 -15.18 12.29 -2.77
CA THR A 31 -15.54 12.84 -4.09
C THR A 31 -16.95 13.41 -4.05
N ALA A 32 -17.39 14.07 -5.14
CA ALA A 32 -18.77 14.54 -5.27
C ALA A 32 -19.80 13.39 -5.36
N GLU A 33 -19.37 12.20 -5.78
CA GLU A 33 -20.22 11.01 -5.98
C GLU A 33 -20.21 10.08 -4.76
N GLY A 34 -19.47 10.44 -3.70
CA GLY A 34 -19.33 9.63 -2.50
C GLY A 34 -17.87 9.28 -2.19
N LYS A 35 -17.68 8.21 -1.42
CA LYS A 35 -16.36 7.73 -1.02
C LYS A 35 -15.75 6.85 -2.10
N LEU A 36 -14.45 7.01 -2.31
CA LEU A 36 -13.64 6.18 -3.18
C LEU A 36 -12.47 5.60 -2.37
N TYR A 37 -12.23 4.31 -2.48
CA TYR A 37 -11.09 3.65 -1.85
C TYR A 37 -10.03 3.34 -2.92
N LEU A 38 -8.80 3.78 -2.69
CA LEU A 38 -7.63 3.44 -3.49
C LEU A 38 -6.74 2.51 -2.67
N CYS A 39 -6.50 1.31 -3.17
CA CYS A 39 -5.42 0.45 -2.72
C CYS A 39 -4.27 0.56 -3.71
N ALA A 40 -3.06 0.90 -3.24
CA ALA A 40 -1.89 1.06 -4.09
C ALA A 40 -0.69 0.30 -3.53
N ILE A 41 0.09 -0.30 -4.42
CA ILE A 41 1.38 -0.94 -4.13
C ILE A 41 2.47 -0.13 -4.81
N LYS A 42 3.41 0.39 -4.02
CA LYS A 42 4.55 1.18 -4.47
C LYS A 42 5.83 0.37 -4.32
N ASP A 43 6.62 0.31 -5.39
CA ASP A 43 7.99 -0.19 -5.32
C ASP A 43 8.93 0.86 -4.71
N VAL A 44 9.68 0.48 -3.67
CA VAL A 44 10.51 1.43 -2.91
C VAL A 44 11.69 1.94 -3.74
N TRP A 45 12.29 1.10 -4.58
CA TRP A 45 13.47 1.48 -5.36
C TRP A 45 13.14 2.43 -6.51
N SER A 46 12.13 2.09 -7.30
CA SER A 46 11.73 2.86 -8.49
C SER A 46 10.80 4.02 -8.18
N HIS A 47 10.22 4.04 -6.98
CA HIS A 47 9.17 4.97 -6.55
C HIS A 47 7.88 4.89 -7.39
N ARG A 48 7.71 3.86 -8.23
CA ARG A 48 6.54 3.67 -9.09
C ARG A 48 5.42 2.93 -8.36
N ILE A 49 4.18 3.24 -8.72
CA ILE A 49 3.03 2.38 -8.40
C ILE A 49 3.06 1.19 -9.35
N VAL A 50 3.24 -0.01 -8.79
CA VAL A 50 3.36 -1.27 -9.55
C VAL A 50 2.06 -2.08 -9.57
N GLY A 51 1.09 -1.69 -8.76
CA GLY A 51 -0.27 -2.23 -8.78
C GLY A 51 -1.23 -1.31 -8.03
N TYR A 52 -2.48 -1.26 -8.45
CA TYR A 52 -3.53 -0.52 -7.77
C TYR A 52 -4.91 -1.11 -8.03
N SER A 53 -5.85 -0.83 -7.13
CA SER A 53 -7.28 -1.11 -7.29
C SER A 53 -8.09 0.04 -6.73
N ILE A 54 -9.18 0.38 -7.39
CA ILE A 54 -10.10 1.47 -7.02
C ILE A 54 -11.52 0.91 -6.94
N ASP A 55 -12.23 1.22 -5.87
CA ASP A 55 -13.62 0.80 -5.69
C ASP A 55 -14.39 1.81 -4.81
N SER A 56 -15.71 1.85 -4.93
CA SER A 56 -16.59 2.63 -4.06
C SER A 56 -16.81 1.98 -2.68
N HIS A 57 -16.41 0.70 -2.54
CA HIS A 57 -16.53 -0.06 -1.30
C HIS A 57 -15.18 -0.66 -0.89
N MET A 58 -14.86 -0.59 0.40
CA MET A 58 -13.69 -1.30 0.94
C MET A 58 -13.96 -2.81 0.93
N LYS A 59 -13.13 -3.56 0.20
CA LYS A 59 -13.17 -5.03 0.13
C LYS A 59 -11.97 -5.60 0.88
N SER A 60 -12.19 -6.68 1.65
CA SER A 60 -11.12 -7.37 2.39
C SER A 60 -10.27 -8.31 1.52
N ARG A 61 -10.67 -8.55 0.27
CA ARG A 61 -9.90 -9.35 -0.69
C ARG A 61 -9.43 -8.48 -1.85
N LEU A 62 -8.19 -8.71 -2.25
CA LEU A 62 -7.65 -8.29 -3.53
C LEU A 62 -8.26 -9.18 -4.64
N ALA A 63 -8.53 -8.59 -5.81
CA ALA A 63 -9.10 -9.26 -6.97
C ALA A 63 -8.09 -10.20 -7.65
#